data_AF-A0A9X2IHB5-F1
#
_entry.id   AF-A0A9X2IHB5-F1
#
_cell.length_a   1.000
_cell.length_b   1.000
_cell.length_c   1.000
_cell.angle_alpha   90.00
_cell.angle_beta   90.00
_cell.angle_gamma   90.00
#
_symmetry.space_group_name_H-M   'P 1'
#
loop_
_entity.id
_entity.type
_entity.pdbx_description
1 polymer ?
#
loop_
_entity_poly.entity_id
_entity_poly.type
_entity_poly.pdbx_seq_one_letter_code
_entity_poly.pdbx_strand_id
1 'polypeptide(L)'
;MRRDILVSNLIAGGLGLSVLLVTQEWPLLTIGVLYVIAMSVFLARAYRRESATTRREALTWATPWAVNAAIWVPLFVTDFGNGPGPGFGPNVLAVVYGLLIAGILYVAWQALALFLRVTVRTGRSTTTDADAA
;
A
#
# COMPACT_ATOMS: atom_id res chain seq x y z
N MET A 1 4.79 16.99 1.48
CA MET A 1 5.37 15.70 1.05
C MET A 1 5.20 14.60 2.09
N ARG A 2 5.71 14.71 3.32
CA ARG A 2 5.58 13.66 4.35
C ARG A 2 4.12 13.31 4.69
N ARG A 3 3.26 14.33 4.82
CA ARG A 3 1.82 14.18 5.11
C ARG A 3 1.06 13.53 3.95
N ASP A 4 1.37 13.92 2.72
CA ASP A 4 0.65 13.50 1.52
C ASP A 4 0.84 12.00 1.23
N ILE A 5 2.04 11.48 1.48
CA ILE A 5 2.38 10.05 1.34
C ILE A 5 1.68 9.19 2.42
N LEU A 6 1.53 9.73 3.63
CA LEU A 6 0.77 9.05 4.69
C LEU A 6 -0.72 9.02 4.37
N VAL A 7 -1.26 10.14 3.89
CA VAL A 7 -2.67 10.22 3.47
C VAL A 7 -2.95 9.29 2.29
N SER A 8 -2.08 9.22 1.29
CA SER A 8 -2.25 8.26 0.19
C SER A 8 -2.21 6.82 0.68
N ASN A 9 -1.33 6.48 1.63
CA ASN A 9 -1.26 5.15 2.23
C ASN A 9 -2.55 4.79 2.97
N LEU A 10 -3.10 5.72 3.75
CA LEU A 10 -4.35 5.50 4.47
C LEU A 10 -5.54 5.35 3.51
N ILE A 11 -5.62 6.16 2.45
CA ILE A 11 -6.68 6.07 1.45
C ILE A 11 -6.58 4.73 0.69
N ALA A 12 -5.39 4.38 0.20
CA ALA A 12 -5.18 3.12 -0.52
C ALA A 12 -5.45 1.90 0.38
N GLY A 13 -4.95 1.94 1.62
CA GLY A 13 -5.23 0.92 2.63
C GLY A 13 -6.73 0.82 2.94
N GLY A 14 -7.41 1.95 3.12
CA GLY A 14 -8.85 2.01 3.33
C GLY A 14 -9.64 1.41 2.18
N LEU A 15 -9.30 1.76 0.93
CA LEU A 15 -9.92 1.18 -0.26
C LEU A 15 -9.70 -0.33 -0.35
N GLY A 16 -8.48 -0.80 -0.08
CA GLY A 16 -8.17 -2.23 -0.05
C GLY A 16 -8.96 -2.97 1.03
N LEU A 17 -9.11 -2.38 2.22
CA LEU A 17 -9.92 -2.91 3.30
C LEU A 17 -11.41 -2.92 2.97
N SER A 18 -11.93 -1.92 2.27
CA SER A 18 -13.33 -1.89 1.81
C SER A 18 -13.65 -3.04 0.87
N VAL A 19 -12.71 -3.44 0.01
CA VAL A 19 -12.87 -4.63 -0.85
C VAL A 19 -12.95 -5.90 -0.01
N LEU A 20 -12.08 -6.05 0.99
CA LEU A 20 -12.13 -7.19 1.93
C LEU A 20 -13.39 -7.19 2.80
N LEU A 21 -13.96 -6.03 3.09
CA LEU A 21 -15.21 -5.91 3.85
C LEU A 21 -16.38 -6.59 3.11
N VAL A 22 -16.38 -6.55 1.77
CA VAL A 22 -17.40 -7.21 0.94
C VAL A 22 -17.30 -8.73 1.04
N THR A 23 -16.10 -9.28 1.25
CA THR A 23 -15.92 -10.74 1.35
C THR A 23 -16.24 -11.30 2.73
N GLN A 24 -16.48 -10.45 3.73
CA GLN A 24 -16.78 -10.82 5.13
C GLN A 24 -15.75 -11.74 5.81
N GLU A 25 -14.53 -11.78 5.28
CA GLU A 25 -13.42 -12.59 5.81
C GLU A 25 -12.71 -11.84 6.94
N TRP A 26 -13.32 -11.85 8.14
CA TRP A 26 -12.84 -11.13 9.33
C TRP A 26 -11.36 -11.35 9.69
N PRO A 27 -10.78 -12.58 9.57
CA PRO A 27 -9.36 -12.78 9.84
C PRO A 27 -8.46 -11.96 8.89
N LEU A 28 -8.80 -11.93 7.60
CA LEU A 28 -8.06 -11.18 6.58
C LEU A 28 -8.19 -9.69 6.77
N LEU A 29 -9.39 -9.26 7.15
CA LEU A 29 -9.64 -7.86 7.46
C LEU A 29 -8.79 -7.39 8.64
N THR A 30 -8.65 -8.23 9.67
CA THR A 30 -7.79 -7.96 10.83
C THR A 30 -6.31 -7.85 10.44
N ILE A 31 -5.81 -8.81 9.65
CA ILE A 31 -4.42 -8.78 9.14
C ILE A 31 -4.19 -7.52 8.29
N GLY A 32 -5.13 -7.20 7.41
CA GLY A 32 -5.07 -6.00 6.57
C GLY A 32 -5.02 -4.71 7.38
N VAL A 33 -5.84 -4.57 8.43
CA VAL A 33 -5.85 -3.38 9.30
C VAL A 33 -4.51 -3.22 9.99
N LEU A 34 -3.98 -4.30 10.59
CA LEU A 34 -2.68 -4.29 11.25
C LEU A 34 -1.55 -3.92 10.28
N TYR A 35 -1.60 -4.44 9.06
CA TYR A 35 -0.67 -4.08 8.00
C TYR A 35 -0.73 -2.58 7.65
N VAL A 36 -1.92 -2.01 7.43
CA VAL A 36 -2.09 -0.58 7.10
C VAL A 36 -1.56 0.32 8.22
N ILE A 37 -1.81 -0.04 9.48
CA ILE A 37 -1.29 0.70 10.65
C ILE A 37 0.23 0.61 10.69
N ALA A 38 0.80 -0.60 10.61
CA ALA A 38 2.24 -0.82 10.68
C ALA A 38 2.99 -0.08 9.56
N MET A 39 2.48 -0.13 8.33
CA MET A 39 3.09 0.57 7.19
C MET A 39 2.95 2.09 7.29
N SER A 40 1.83 2.59 7.81
CA SER A 40 1.67 4.02 8.12
C SER A 40 2.73 4.51 9.13
N VAL A 41 2.95 3.75 10.21
CA VAL A 41 3.97 4.06 11.22
C VAL A 41 5.38 3.99 10.62
N PHE A 42 5.67 2.94 9.83
CA PHE A 42 6.94 2.79 9.13
C PHE A 42 7.23 3.98 8.22
N LEU A 43 6.29 4.36 7.35
CA LEU A 43 6.42 5.50 6.45
C LEU A 43 6.63 6.80 7.24
N ALA A 44 5.86 7.02 8.30
CA ALA A 44 5.98 8.22 9.14
C ALA A 44 7.39 8.32 9.75
N ARG A 45 7.95 7.18 10.19
CA ARG A 45 9.30 7.12 10.75
C ARG A 45 10.39 7.24 9.69
N ALA A 46 10.22 6.62 8.53
CA ALA A 46 11.18 6.68 7.42
C ALA A 46 11.32 8.10 6.89
N TYR A 47 10.19 8.80 6.75
CA TYR A 47 10.18 10.18 6.28
C TYR A 47 10.56 11.21 7.34
N ARG A 48 10.68 10.87 8.63
CA ARG A 48 11.14 11.82 9.67
C ARG A 48 12.59 12.29 9.47
N ARG A 49 13.44 11.53 8.79
CA ARG A 49 14.86 11.87 8.56
C ARG A 49 15.00 12.78 7.33
N GLU A 50 15.79 13.84 7.44
CA GLU A 50 15.83 14.96 6.47
C GLU A 50 16.64 14.72 5.19
N SER A 51 17.34 13.60 5.04
CA SER A 51 18.04 13.27 3.79
C SER A 51 18.02 11.77 3.54
N ALA A 52 17.10 11.33 2.67
CA ALA A 52 17.13 9.99 2.12
C ALA A 52 17.85 10.05 0.76
N THR A 53 18.85 9.19 0.58
CA THR A 53 19.41 8.96 -0.77
C THR A 53 18.32 8.36 -1.66
N THR A 54 18.39 8.56 -2.98
CA THR A 54 17.41 8.02 -3.95
C THR A 54 17.15 6.53 -3.76
N ARG A 55 18.21 5.76 -3.47
CA ARG A 55 18.11 4.32 -3.17
C ARG A 55 17.27 4.03 -1.92
N ARG A 56 17.45 4.84 -0.86
CA ARG A 56 16.71 4.68 0.40
C ARG A 56 15.26 5.08 0.24
N GLU A 57 14.99 6.11 -0.55
CA GLU A 57 13.63 6.47 -0.93
C GLU A 57 12.98 5.30 -1.67
N ALA A 58 13.58 4.79 -2.76
CA ALA A 58 13.06 3.65 -3.51
C ALA A 58 12.75 2.43 -2.61
N LEU A 59 13.65 2.09 -1.69
CA LEU A 59 13.42 1.02 -0.71
C LEU A 59 12.26 1.31 0.24
N THR A 60 12.11 2.56 0.70
CA THR A 60 11.00 2.97 1.58
C THR A 60 9.65 2.80 0.89
N TRP A 61 9.60 3.05 -0.42
CA TRP A 61 8.40 2.82 -1.22
C TRP A 61 8.18 1.34 -1.53
N ALA A 62 9.24 0.57 -1.81
CA ALA A 62 9.12 -0.85 -2.12
C ALA A 62 8.82 -1.74 -0.89
N THR A 63 9.18 -1.29 0.31
CA THR A 63 9.05 -2.09 1.55
C THR A 63 7.60 -2.46 1.85
N PRO A 64 6.61 -1.54 1.84
CA PRO A 64 5.21 -1.91 2.01
C PRO A 64 4.75 -2.98 1.02
N TRP A 65 5.07 -2.84 -0.27
CA TRP A 65 4.69 -3.83 -1.27
C TRP A 65 5.32 -5.21 -1.00
N ALA A 66 6.60 -5.25 -0.67
CA ALA A 66 7.30 -6.50 -0.38
C ALA A 66 6.67 -7.22 0.83
N VAL A 67 6.34 -6.47 1.88
CA VAL A 67 5.65 -7.03 3.07
C VAL A 67 4.24 -7.49 2.71
N ASN A 68 3.50 -6.71 1.93
CA ASN A 68 2.17 -7.08 1.47
C ASN A 68 2.21 -8.39 0.67
N ALA A 69 3.13 -8.50 -0.30
CA ALA A 69 3.30 -9.71 -1.08
C ALA A 69 3.69 -10.90 -0.20
N ALA A 70 4.59 -10.72 0.76
CA ALA A 70 5.00 -11.77 1.69
C ALA A 70 3.86 -12.26 2.61
N ILE A 71 2.87 -11.42 2.91
CA ILE A 71 1.68 -11.79 3.69
C ILE A 71 0.64 -12.47 2.79
N TRP A 72 0.27 -11.84 1.68
CA TRP A 72 -0.89 -12.27 0.89
C TRP A 72 -0.58 -13.46 -0.01
N VAL A 73 0.62 -13.56 -0.59
CA VAL A 73 0.95 -14.67 -1.49
C VAL A 73 0.84 -16.02 -0.77
N PRO A 74 1.43 -16.23 0.43
CA PRO A 74 1.23 -17.47 1.16
C PRO A 74 -0.23 -17.74 1.53
N LEU A 75 -1.00 -16.71 1.91
CA LEU A 75 -2.41 -16.88 2.27
C LEU A 75 -3.26 -17.37 1.08
N PHE A 76 -3.02 -16.85 -0.13
CA PHE A 76 -3.68 -17.31 -1.35
C PHE A 76 -3.21 -18.70 -1.80
N VAL A 77 -1.94 -19.04 -1.53
CA VAL A 77 -1.36 -20.35 -1.91
C VAL A 77 -1.81 -21.47 -0.97
N THR A 78 -2.09 -21.15 0.30
CA THR A 78 -2.41 -22.14 1.35
C THR A 78 -3.90 -22.24 1.66
N ASP A 79 -4.76 -21.65 0.82
CA ASP A 79 -6.21 -21.58 1.00
C ASP A 79 -6.58 -21.09 2.41
N PHE A 80 -5.98 -19.97 2.82
CA PHE A 80 -6.17 -19.36 4.14
C PHE A 80 -5.82 -20.27 5.33
N GLY A 81 -4.86 -21.18 5.16
CA GLY A 81 -4.41 -22.08 6.23
C GLY A 81 -5.23 -23.37 6.36
N ASN A 82 -6.18 -23.61 5.46
CA ASN A 82 -6.95 -24.87 5.41
C ASN A 82 -6.17 -26.00 4.71
N GLY A 83 -4.97 -25.72 4.21
CA GLY A 83 -4.20 -26.65 3.37
C GLY A 83 -4.76 -26.70 1.95
N PRO A 84 -4.07 -27.37 1.00
CA PRO A 84 -4.57 -27.47 -0.37
C PRO A 84 -5.91 -28.20 -0.38
N GLY A 85 -7.00 -27.47 -0.60
CA GLY A 85 -8.33 -28.04 -0.82
C GLY A 85 -8.30 -28.99 -2.03
N PRO A 86 -9.20 -29.99 -2.09
CA PRO A 86 -9.25 -30.95 -3.20
C PRO A 86 -9.63 -30.21 -4.49
N GLY A 87 -8.63 -29.76 -5.25
CA GLY A 87 -8.79 -29.02 -6.50
C GLY A 87 -7.92 -27.77 -6.65
N PHE A 88 -7.42 -27.21 -5.53
CA PHE A 88 -6.55 -26.03 -5.51
C PHE A 88 -5.21 -26.39 -4.85
N GLY A 89 -4.37 -27.15 -5.55
CA GLY A 89 -2.96 -27.25 -5.17
C GLY A 89 -2.26 -25.88 -5.27
N PRO A 90 -1.05 -25.70 -4.72
CA PRO A 90 -0.26 -24.49 -4.88
C PRO A 90 0.07 -24.30 -6.37
N ASN A 91 -0.85 -23.68 -7.09
CA ASN A 91 -0.76 -23.47 -8.52
C ASN A 91 -0.08 -22.13 -8.76
N VAL A 92 0.85 -22.09 -9.71
CA VAL A 92 1.49 -20.87 -10.23
C VAL A 92 0.46 -19.76 -10.47
N LEU A 93 -0.76 -20.11 -10.91
CA LEU A 93 -1.87 -19.17 -11.05
C LEU A 93 -2.25 -18.44 -9.76
N ALA A 94 -2.34 -19.12 -8.60
CA ALA A 94 -2.68 -18.47 -7.32
C ALA A 94 -1.58 -17.49 -6.87
N VAL A 95 -0.31 -17.85 -7.08
CA VAL A 95 0.84 -16.97 -6.84
C VAL A 95 0.77 -15.75 -7.75
N VAL A 96 0.49 -15.95 -9.04
CA VAL A 96 0.36 -14.89 -10.04
C VAL A 96 -0.81 -13.96 -9.68
N TYR A 97 -1.97 -14.48 -9.29
CA TYR A 97 -3.10 -13.67 -8.85
C TYR A 97 -2.77 -12.85 -7.59
N GLY A 98 -2.17 -13.47 -6.58
CA GLY A 98 -1.74 -12.76 -5.36
C GLY A 98 -0.74 -11.64 -5.65
N LEU A 99 0.24 -11.91 -6.53
CA LEU A 99 1.23 -10.92 -6.96
C LEU A 99 0.62 -9.81 -7.84
N LEU A 100 -0.33 -10.14 -8.72
CA LEU A 100 -1.02 -9.16 -9.56
C LEU A 100 -1.87 -8.23 -8.72
N ILE A 101 -2.65 -8.75 -7.76
CA ILE A 101 -3.46 -7.94 -6.86
C ILE A 101 -2.57 -7.05 -5.99
N ALA A 102 -1.52 -7.63 -5.37
CA ALA A 102 -0.56 -6.86 -4.58
C ALA A 102 0.17 -5.79 -5.43
N GLY A 103 0.51 -6.12 -6.67
CA GLY A 103 1.16 -5.24 -7.63
C GLY A 103 0.26 -4.09 -8.09
N ILE A 104 -1.00 -4.37 -8.46
CA ILE A 104 -1.98 -3.35 -8.87
C ILE A 104 -2.27 -2.39 -7.72
N LEU A 105 -2.48 -2.91 -6.51
CA LEU A 105 -2.70 -2.08 -5.31
C LEU A 105 -1.48 -1.20 -5.02
N TYR A 106 -0.27 -1.72 -5.22
CA TYR A 106 0.96 -0.94 -5.07
C TYR A 106 1.11 0.16 -6.12
N VAL A 107 0.87 -0.15 -7.39
CA VAL A 107 0.92 0.85 -8.47
C VAL A 107 -0.15 1.93 -8.27
N ALA A 108 -1.36 1.54 -7.87
CA ALA A 108 -2.45 2.47 -7.54
C ALA A 108 -2.06 3.39 -6.37
N TRP A 109 -1.46 2.83 -5.31
CA TRP A 109 -0.96 3.62 -4.19
C TRP A 109 0.15 4.59 -4.60
N GLN A 110 1.12 4.13 -5.41
CA GLN A 110 2.19 4.96 -5.97
C GLN A 110 1.64 6.12 -6.80
N ALA A 111 0.71 5.83 -7.72
CA ALA A 111 0.06 6.83 -8.56
C ALA A 111 -0.71 7.86 -7.73
N LEU A 112 -1.45 7.41 -6.71
CA LEU A 112 -2.17 8.30 -5.80
C LEU A 112 -1.21 9.20 -5.01
N ALA A 113 -0.12 8.65 -4.50
CA ALA A 113 0.88 9.41 -3.76
C ALA A 113 1.57 10.46 -4.64
N LEU A 114 1.88 10.13 -5.89
CA LEU A 114 2.41 11.06 -6.87
C LEU A 114 1.38 12.13 -7.25
N PHE A 115 0.13 11.76 -7.47
CA PHE A 115 -0.96 12.69 -7.76
C PHE A 115 -1.14 13.71 -6.64
N LEU A 116 -1.26 13.27 -5.38
CA LEU A 116 -1.38 14.17 -4.23
C LEU A 116 -0.16 15.10 -4.11
N ARG A 117 1.05 14.59 -4.38
CA ARG A 117 2.27 15.39 -4.38
C ARG A 117 2.23 16.50 -5.44
N VAL A 118 1.80 16.19 -6.65
CA VAL A 118 1.69 17.17 -7.74
C VAL A 118 0.63 18.22 -7.39
N THR A 119 -0.58 17.80 -7.03
CA THR A 119 -1.70 18.71 -6.73
C THR A 119 -1.39 19.65 -5.57
N VAL A 120 -0.80 19.18 -4.48
CA VAL A 120 -0.41 20.02 -3.34
C VAL A 120 0.70 21.01 -3.72
N ARG A 121 1.63 20.60 -4.59
CA ARG A 121 2.71 21.50 -5.05
C ARG A 121 2.16 22.61 -5.94
N THR A 122 1.27 22.27 -6.87
CA THR A 122 0.61 23.24 -7.75
C THR A 122 -0.31 24.19 -6.97
N GLY A 123 -1.01 23.69 -5.94
CA GLY A 123 -1.87 24.52 -5.10
C GLY A 123 -1.12 25.56 -4.26
N ARG A 124 0.14 25.32 -3.87
CA ARG A 124 0.95 26.32 -3.15
C ARG A 124 1.47 27.43 -4.03
N SER A 125 1.82 27.14 -5.28
CA SER A 125 2.31 28.17 -6.22
C SER A 125 1.25 29.23 -6.49
N THR A 126 0.00 28.82 -6.71
CA THR A 126 -1.10 29.75 -6.99
C THR A 126 -1.47 30.64 -5.81
N THR A 127 -1.40 30.15 -4.57
CA THR A 127 -1.70 30.99 -3.38
C THR A 127 -0.59 32.03 -3.13
N THR A 128 0.67 31.67 -3.36
CA THR A 128 1.80 32.59 -3.14
C THR A 128 1.80 33.75 -4.14
N ASP A 129 1.39 33.50 -5.39
CA ASP A 129 1.25 34.54 -6.41
C ASP A 129 0.02 35.44 -6.17
N ALA A 130 -1.04 34.92 -5.54
CA ALA A 130 -2.23 35.69 -5.20
C ALA A 130 -2.04 36.61 -3.98
N ASP A 131 -1.23 36.21 -3.00
CA ASP A 131 -0.90 37.04 -1.83
C ASP A 131 0.17 38.12 -2.13
N ALA A 132 0.85 38.01 -3.27
CA ALA A 132 1.88 38.95 -3.72
C ALA A 132 1.36 40.06 -4.66
N ALA A 133 0.07 40.03 -5.03
CA ALA A 133 -0.61 40.99 -5.89
C ALA A 133 -1.55 41.90 -5.09
#